data_AF-A0A4V2JUH0-F1
#
_entry.id   AF-A0A4V2JUH0-F1
#
_cell.length_a   1.000
_cell.length_b   1.000
_cell.length_c   1.000
_cell.angle_alpha   90.00
_cell.angle_beta   90.00
_cell.angle_gamma   90.00
#
_symmetry.space_group_name_H-M   'P 1'
#
loop_
_entity.id
_entity.type
_entity.pdbx_description
1 polymer ?
#
loop_
_entity_poly.entity_id
_entity_poly.type
_entity_poly.pdbx_seq_one_letter_code
_entity_poly.pdbx_strand_id
1 'polypeptide(L)'
;QFCTIKPNINCANINFNSKNINYLNLDGTSLEEIKNFNIFSQLDSLEYIYLWKCNYLLVNLSMFSFLCNLKLKIISYEYNDLYFNDLNRIKKIEVLEELILCGCKFNDCSFCNLGNDCGFFNSIVNLNLSFVRIKIEDLIYLKNFKNLTKISIELDDLNLNIAKFIFVSLPIIQIVTNFVTEDINYNEICRYLNEKNIEIF
;
A
#
# COMPACT_ATOMS: atom_id res chain seq x y z
N GLN A 1 -44.31 0.90 20.86
CA GLN A 1 -44.18 0.07 19.64
C GLN A 1 -43.21 0.81 18.73
N PHE A 2 -41.96 0.34 18.60
CA PHE A 2 -40.96 1.03 17.76
C PHE A 2 -41.04 0.45 16.35
N CYS A 3 -41.37 1.30 15.38
CA CYS A 3 -41.42 0.92 13.98
C CYS A 3 -40.04 1.16 13.38
N THR A 4 -39.24 0.11 13.22
CA THR A 4 -37.97 0.18 12.51
C THR A 4 -38.26 0.10 11.02
N ILE A 5 -38.26 1.24 10.33
CA ILE A 5 -38.31 1.28 8.87
C ILE A 5 -36.94 0.80 8.39
N LYS A 6 -36.86 -0.45 7.90
CA LYS A 6 -35.70 -0.91 7.13
C LYS A 6 -35.72 -0.21 5.77
N PRO A 7 -34.63 0.41 5.31
CA PRO A 7 -34.55 0.92 3.96
C PRO A 7 -34.71 -0.27 3.00
N ASN A 8 -35.83 -0.33 2.27
CA ASN A 8 -35.98 -1.25 1.14
C ASN A 8 -35.36 -0.59 -0.09
N ILE A 9 -34.04 -0.40 -0.06
CA ILE A 9 -33.32 0.09 -1.23
C ILE A 9 -33.17 -1.11 -2.14
N ASN A 10 -33.90 -1.09 -3.26
CA ASN A 10 -33.70 -2.07 -4.33
C ASN A 10 -32.40 -1.69 -5.05
N CYS A 11 -31.28 -2.15 -4.50
CA CYS A 11 -29.91 -1.78 -4.84
C CYS A 11 -29.47 -2.12 -6.28
N ALA A 12 -30.29 -2.84 -7.04
CA ALA A 12 -29.95 -3.37 -8.36
C ALA A 12 -29.62 -2.29 -9.42
N ASN A 13 -29.91 -1.01 -9.16
CA ASN A 13 -29.72 0.08 -10.13
C ASN A 13 -29.26 1.41 -9.48
N ILE A 14 -28.48 1.37 -8.40
CA ILE A 14 -27.75 2.61 -8.02
C ILE A 14 -26.63 2.79 -9.05
N ASN A 15 -26.95 3.49 -10.13
CA ASN A 15 -25.98 3.93 -11.11
C ASN A 15 -25.18 5.05 -10.44
N PHE A 16 -24.08 4.68 -9.75
CA PHE A 16 -23.20 5.61 -9.06
C PHE A 16 -22.43 6.36 -10.15
N ASN A 17 -23.07 7.38 -10.72
CA ASN A 17 -22.58 8.14 -11.87
C ASN A 17 -21.50 9.15 -11.44
N SER A 18 -20.56 8.69 -10.61
CA SER A 18 -19.57 9.50 -9.93
C SER A 18 -18.25 9.54 -10.71
N LYS A 19 -18.35 9.66 -12.05
CA LYS A 19 -17.21 9.70 -12.98
C LYS A 19 -16.18 10.80 -12.69
N ASN A 20 -16.47 11.68 -11.73
CA ASN A 20 -15.64 12.80 -11.32
C ASN A 20 -15.06 12.65 -9.90
N ILE A 21 -15.34 11.56 -9.17
CA ILE A 21 -14.67 11.33 -7.88
C ILE A 21 -13.21 11.00 -8.16
N ASN A 22 -12.34 11.91 -7.75
CA ASN A 22 -10.89 11.77 -7.83
C ASN A 22 -10.25 11.49 -6.46
N TYR A 23 -10.97 11.72 -5.37
CA TYR A 23 -10.51 11.50 -4.00
C TYR A 23 -11.57 10.72 -3.22
N LEU A 24 -11.16 9.63 -2.57
CA LEU A 24 -12.02 8.83 -1.71
C LEU A 24 -11.30 8.48 -0.41
N ASN A 25 -11.90 8.83 0.71
CA ASN A 25 -11.45 8.41 2.04
C ASN A 25 -12.59 7.63 2.71
N LEU A 26 -12.30 6.40 3.14
CA LEU A 26 -13.22 5.53 3.88
C LEU A 26 -12.60 5.03 5.19
N ASP A 27 -11.64 5.77 5.74
CA ASP A 27 -10.95 5.40 6.98
C ASP A 27 -11.93 5.16 8.12
N GLY A 28 -11.76 4.04 8.82
CA GLY A 28 -12.59 3.66 9.96
C GLY A 28 -14.06 3.41 9.62
N THR A 29 -14.42 3.37 8.34
CA THR A 29 -15.80 3.16 7.91
C THR A 29 -16.10 1.66 7.83
N SER A 30 -17.19 1.22 8.46
CA SER A 30 -17.71 -0.13 8.23
C SER A 30 -18.35 -0.19 6.85
N LEU A 31 -17.80 -1.02 5.96
CA LEU A 31 -18.31 -1.18 4.61
C LEU A 31 -19.36 -2.30 4.49
N GLU A 32 -19.82 -2.86 5.62
CA GLU A 32 -20.76 -3.99 5.64
C GLU A 32 -22.06 -3.68 4.90
N GLU A 33 -22.51 -2.44 4.98
CA GLU A 33 -23.74 -1.96 4.33
C GLU A 33 -23.59 -1.88 2.81
N ILE A 34 -22.36 -1.67 2.33
CA ILE A 34 -22.07 -1.54 0.89
C ILE A 34 -21.38 -2.77 0.30
N LYS A 35 -21.30 -3.89 1.04
CA LYS A 35 -20.58 -5.11 0.64
C LYS A 35 -20.97 -5.68 -0.72
N ASN A 36 -22.23 -5.49 -1.10
CA ASN A 36 -22.78 -5.99 -2.36
C ASN A 36 -22.67 -4.96 -3.49
N PHE A 37 -22.18 -3.77 -3.20
CA PHE A 37 -21.96 -2.70 -4.17
C PHE A 37 -20.49 -2.65 -4.52
N ASN A 38 -20.16 -3.07 -5.74
CA ASN A 38 -18.83 -2.86 -6.28
C ASN A 38 -18.64 -1.40 -6.71
N ILE A 39 -18.59 -0.49 -5.74
CA ILE A 39 -18.44 0.95 -5.99
C ILE A 39 -17.10 1.25 -6.69
N PHE A 40 -16.04 0.51 -6.37
CA PHE A 40 -14.70 0.80 -6.87
C PHE A 40 -14.54 0.57 -8.37
N SER A 41 -15.33 -0.35 -8.94
CA SER A 41 -15.38 -0.58 -10.38
C SER A 41 -15.97 0.59 -11.18
N GLN A 42 -16.66 1.51 -10.51
CA GLN A 42 -17.36 2.66 -11.12
C GLN A 42 -16.60 3.98 -10.94
N LEU A 43 -15.48 3.98 -10.22
CA LEU A 43 -14.67 5.17 -9.90
C LEU A 43 -13.59 5.41 -10.94
N ASP A 44 -13.98 5.70 -12.18
CA ASP A 44 -13.06 5.81 -13.33
C ASP A 44 -12.05 6.97 -13.29
N SER A 45 -12.20 7.90 -12.35
CA SER A 45 -11.37 9.09 -12.23
C SER A 45 -10.60 9.17 -10.91
N LEU A 46 -10.55 8.07 -10.16
CA LEU A 46 -9.91 8.06 -8.86
C LEU A 46 -8.39 8.31 -8.99
N GLU A 47 -7.91 9.33 -8.29
CA GLU A 47 -6.50 9.69 -8.18
C GLU A 47 -5.94 9.38 -6.79
N TYR A 48 -6.79 9.42 -5.77
CA TYR A 48 -6.42 9.24 -4.36
C TYR A 48 -7.41 8.33 -3.63
N ILE A 49 -6.90 7.34 -2.92
CA ILE A 49 -7.73 6.49 -2.05
C ILE A 49 -7.09 6.24 -0.69
N TYR A 50 -7.88 6.37 0.38
CA TYR A 50 -7.49 6.14 1.77
C TYR A 50 -8.46 5.17 2.43
N LEU A 51 -7.90 4.08 2.96
CA LEU A 51 -8.62 2.92 3.46
C LEU A 51 -7.92 2.38 4.71
N TRP A 52 -8.24 2.95 5.87
CA TRP A 52 -7.74 2.49 7.16
C TRP A 52 -8.74 1.55 7.83
N LYS A 53 -8.30 0.33 8.14
CA LYS A 53 -9.04 -0.67 8.94
C LYS A 53 -10.47 -0.92 8.45
N CYS A 54 -10.62 -1.10 7.14
CA CYS A 54 -11.87 -1.43 6.48
C CYS A 54 -12.06 -2.97 6.51
N ASN A 55 -12.78 -3.50 7.51
CA ASN A 55 -12.95 -4.94 7.81
C ASN A 55 -12.89 -5.96 6.62
N TYR A 56 -12.02 -6.95 6.79
CA TYR A 56 -11.73 -8.28 6.18
C TYR A 56 -12.40 -8.78 4.87
N LEU A 57 -13.61 -8.36 4.48
CA LEU A 57 -14.37 -9.02 3.39
C LEU A 57 -14.81 -8.08 2.26
N LEU A 58 -14.53 -6.78 2.38
CA LEU A 58 -15.38 -5.77 1.75
C LEU A 58 -14.62 -4.80 0.85
N VAL A 59 -13.34 -4.59 1.12
CA VAL A 59 -12.46 -3.89 0.19
C VAL A 59 -11.63 -4.92 -0.53
N ASN A 60 -12.06 -5.23 -1.74
CA ASN A 60 -11.25 -5.99 -2.67
C ASN A 60 -10.63 -5.00 -3.65
N LEU A 61 -9.34 -4.67 -3.46
CA LEU A 61 -8.63 -3.75 -4.35
C LEU A 61 -8.66 -4.28 -5.78
N SER A 62 -8.83 -5.60 -5.98
CA SER A 62 -9.02 -6.23 -7.29
C SER A 62 -10.17 -5.66 -8.12
N MET A 63 -11.09 -4.92 -7.49
CA MET A 63 -12.29 -4.39 -8.12
C MET A 63 -12.14 -2.97 -8.70
N PHE A 64 -10.97 -2.34 -8.54
CA PHE A 64 -10.73 -1.01 -9.11
C PHE A 64 -10.93 -0.99 -10.63
N SER A 65 -11.64 0.03 -11.12
CA SER A 65 -11.77 0.29 -12.55
C SER A 65 -10.40 0.30 -13.24
N PHE A 66 -10.28 -0.34 -14.40
CA PHE A 66 -9.03 -0.33 -15.18
C PHE A 66 -8.60 1.09 -15.60
N LEU A 67 -9.54 2.03 -15.67
CA LEU A 67 -9.23 3.44 -15.97
C LEU A 67 -8.40 4.11 -14.87
N CYS A 68 -8.43 3.58 -13.64
CA CYS A 68 -7.58 4.05 -12.55
C CYS A 68 -6.08 3.77 -12.80
N ASN A 69 -5.71 2.85 -13.71
CA ASN A 69 -4.30 2.51 -13.94
C ASN A 69 -3.46 3.71 -14.35
N LEU A 70 -4.07 4.66 -15.05
CA LEU A 70 -3.42 5.86 -15.57
C LEU A 70 -3.73 7.11 -14.74
N LYS A 71 -4.39 6.96 -13.59
CA LYS A 71 -4.85 8.10 -12.77
C LYS A 71 -4.52 7.98 -11.29
N LEU A 72 -4.52 6.77 -10.73
CA LEU A 72 -4.37 6.55 -9.29
C LEU A 72 -2.93 6.81 -8.86
N LYS A 73 -2.71 7.93 -8.18
CA LYS A 73 -1.41 8.41 -7.71
C LYS A 73 -1.10 7.96 -6.30
N ILE A 74 -2.11 7.87 -5.43
CA ILE A 74 -1.94 7.49 -4.02
C ILE A 74 -2.91 6.38 -3.64
N ILE A 75 -2.36 5.32 -3.03
CA ILE A 75 -3.11 4.31 -2.30
C ILE A 75 -2.61 4.28 -0.87
N SER A 76 -3.47 4.65 0.08
CA SER A 76 -3.35 4.27 1.48
C SER A 76 -4.32 3.13 1.77
N TYR A 77 -3.76 1.97 2.08
CA TYR A 77 -4.47 0.76 2.44
C TYR A 77 -3.85 0.20 3.72
N GLU A 78 -4.33 0.68 4.86
CA GLU A 78 -3.66 0.51 6.15
C GLU A 78 -4.43 -0.42 7.08
N TYR A 79 -3.72 -1.30 7.78
CA TYR A 79 -4.27 -2.26 8.74
C TYR A 79 -5.41 -3.14 8.17
N ASN A 80 -5.28 -3.52 6.90
CA ASN A 80 -6.20 -4.42 6.20
C ASN A 80 -5.51 -5.73 5.84
N ASP A 81 -6.31 -6.68 5.36
CA ASP A 81 -5.80 -7.90 4.74
C ASP A 81 -5.53 -7.69 3.25
N LEU A 82 -4.39 -8.19 2.80
CA LEU A 82 -3.97 -8.20 1.40
C LEU A 82 -3.87 -9.64 0.91
N TYR A 83 -4.48 -9.90 -0.24
CA TYR A 83 -4.39 -11.17 -0.93
C TYR A 83 -3.63 -11.00 -2.26
N PHE A 84 -3.24 -12.13 -2.85
CA PHE A 84 -2.55 -12.15 -4.13
C PHE A 84 -3.31 -11.41 -5.25
N ASN A 85 -4.65 -11.45 -5.24
CA ASN A 85 -5.47 -10.75 -6.23
C ASN A 85 -5.44 -9.22 -6.09
N ASP A 86 -5.31 -8.72 -4.86
CA ASP A 86 -5.15 -7.29 -4.60
C ASP A 86 -3.82 -6.80 -5.20
N LEU A 87 -2.73 -7.53 -4.94
CA LEU A 87 -1.41 -7.24 -5.52
C LEU A 87 -1.43 -7.30 -7.05
N ASN A 88 -2.10 -8.31 -7.63
CA ASN A 88 -2.25 -8.44 -9.08
C ASN A 88 -3.00 -7.27 -9.73
N ARG A 89 -3.87 -6.60 -8.98
CA ARG A 89 -4.56 -5.42 -9.46
C ARG A 89 -3.74 -4.16 -9.23
N ILE A 90 -3.16 -3.98 -8.05
CA ILE A 90 -2.30 -2.84 -7.71
C ILE A 90 -1.14 -2.73 -8.70
N LYS A 91 -0.48 -3.86 -9.04
CA LYS A 91 0.65 -3.88 -9.98
C LYS A 91 0.32 -3.35 -11.38
N LYS A 92 -0.96 -3.23 -11.76
CA LYS A 92 -1.36 -2.70 -13.07
C LYS A 92 -1.46 -1.18 -13.11
N ILE A 93 -1.28 -0.50 -11.98
CA ILE A 93 -1.26 0.96 -11.93
C ILE A 93 0.11 1.45 -12.42
N GLU A 94 0.12 2.40 -13.33
CA GLU A 94 1.34 2.88 -14.00
C GLU A 94 1.84 4.20 -13.41
N VAL A 95 0.93 4.99 -12.84
CA VAL A 95 1.21 6.35 -12.34
C VAL A 95 1.22 6.46 -10.81
N LEU A 96 1.33 5.34 -10.10
CA LEU A 96 1.31 5.32 -8.63
C LEU A 96 2.57 5.97 -8.07
N GLU A 97 2.41 7.07 -7.36
CA GLU A 97 3.49 7.86 -6.74
C GLU A 97 3.70 7.45 -5.27
N GLU A 98 2.63 7.04 -4.58
CA GLU A 98 2.66 6.68 -3.17
C GLU A 98 1.82 5.43 -2.86
N LEU A 99 2.45 4.47 -2.18
CA LEU A 99 1.80 3.25 -1.71
C LEU A 99 2.05 3.05 -0.22
N ILE A 100 0.98 3.11 0.57
CA ILE A 100 1.01 2.91 2.02
C ILE A 100 0.25 1.63 2.33
N LEU A 101 0.97 0.60 2.76
CA LEU A 101 0.43 -0.70 3.20
C LEU A 101 0.71 -0.95 4.69
N CYS A 102 0.88 0.13 5.46
CA CYS A 102 1.21 0.10 6.88
C CYS A 102 0.28 -0.86 7.65
N GLY A 103 0.86 -1.78 8.41
CA GLY A 103 0.13 -2.75 9.23
C GLY A 103 -0.71 -3.77 8.46
N CYS A 104 -0.58 -3.85 7.14
CA CYS A 104 -1.31 -4.85 6.36
C CYS A 104 -0.81 -6.27 6.65
N LYS A 105 -1.76 -7.21 6.67
CA LYS A 105 -1.48 -8.64 6.74
C LYS A 105 -1.54 -9.25 5.33
N PHE A 106 -0.40 -9.73 4.85
CA PHE A 106 -0.30 -10.45 3.60
C PHE A 106 -0.72 -11.91 3.81
N ASN A 107 -1.87 -12.30 3.27
CA ASN A 107 -2.42 -13.65 3.38
C ASN A 107 -2.00 -14.49 2.16
N ASP A 108 -1.16 -15.50 2.41
CA ASP A 108 -0.59 -16.40 1.39
C ASP A 108 0.14 -15.67 0.23
N CYS A 109 0.64 -14.46 0.51
CA CYS A 109 1.46 -13.67 -0.41
C CYS A 109 2.52 -12.86 0.36
N SER A 110 3.34 -12.12 -0.35
CA SER A 110 4.30 -11.13 0.15
C SER A 110 4.46 -10.01 -0.88
N PHE A 111 5.14 -8.92 -0.49
CA PHE A 111 5.25 -7.72 -1.33
C PHE A 111 5.91 -8.00 -2.69
N CYS A 112 6.92 -8.88 -2.74
CA CYS A 112 7.58 -9.27 -3.99
C CYS A 112 6.64 -9.99 -4.99
N ASN A 113 5.46 -10.46 -4.56
CA ASN A 113 4.46 -11.04 -5.45
C ASN A 113 3.82 -10.02 -6.41
N LEU A 114 4.10 -8.71 -6.28
CA LEU A 114 3.84 -7.72 -7.34
C LEU A 114 4.50 -8.12 -8.67
N GLY A 115 5.62 -8.85 -8.64
CA GLY A 115 6.25 -9.46 -9.81
C GLY A 115 6.99 -8.47 -10.72
N ASN A 116 7.62 -8.99 -11.77
CA ASN A 116 8.48 -8.20 -12.65
C ASN A 116 7.72 -7.32 -13.67
N ASP A 117 6.39 -7.42 -13.71
CA ASP A 117 5.50 -6.65 -14.57
C ASP A 117 4.77 -5.50 -13.83
N CYS A 118 5.35 -5.03 -12.72
CA CYS A 118 4.77 -3.94 -11.94
C CYS A 118 4.82 -2.60 -12.70
N GLY A 119 3.66 -2.00 -12.94
CA GLY A 119 3.50 -0.80 -13.76
C GLY A 119 4.14 0.45 -13.15
N PHE A 120 4.25 0.52 -11.82
CA PHE A 120 4.73 1.71 -11.11
C PHE A 120 6.21 1.68 -10.72
N PHE A 121 7.02 0.78 -11.30
CA PHE A 121 8.47 0.76 -11.04
C PHE A 121 9.20 2.07 -11.32
N ASN A 122 8.66 2.89 -12.24
CA ASN A 122 9.25 4.18 -12.62
C ASN A 122 8.46 5.38 -12.11
N SER A 123 7.43 5.21 -11.29
CA SER A 123 6.59 6.31 -10.79
C SER A 123 6.53 6.38 -9.27
N ILE A 124 6.69 5.27 -8.55
CA ILE A 124 6.63 5.30 -7.09
C ILE A 124 7.81 6.05 -6.48
N VAL A 125 7.49 6.98 -5.58
CA VAL A 125 8.42 7.86 -4.87
C VAL A 125 8.40 7.56 -3.37
N ASN A 126 7.23 7.21 -2.82
CA ASN A 126 7.05 6.88 -1.39
C ASN A 126 6.42 5.49 -1.22
N LEU A 127 7.06 4.65 -0.41
CA LEU A 127 6.56 3.32 -0.05
C LEU A 127 6.55 3.14 1.46
N ASN A 128 5.40 2.86 2.04
CA ASN A 128 5.27 2.58 3.47
C ASN A 128 4.82 1.14 3.71
N LEU A 129 5.72 0.36 4.30
CA LEU A 129 5.55 -1.04 4.72
C LEU A 129 5.80 -1.21 6.23
N SER A 130 5.64 -0.15 7.03
CA SER A 130 5.75 -0.24 8.50
C SER A 130 4.75 -1.26 9.07
N PHE A 131 5.14 -1.97 10.12
CA PHE A 131 4.33 -3.03 10.75
C PHE A 131 3.89 -4.17 9.80
N VAL A 132 4.54 -4.33 8.66
CA VAL A 132 4.36 -5.47 7.75
C VAL A 132 5.44 -6.51 8.02
N ARG A 133 5.10 -7.80 7.95
CA ARG A 133 6.10 -8.88 7.99
C ARG A 133 6.88 -8.91 6.68
N ILE A 134 8.10 -8.40 6.70
CA ILE A 134 9.01 -8.36 5.55
C ILE A 134 9.90 -9.60 5.51
N LYS A 135 10.07 -10.17 4.30
CA LYS A 135 11.04 -11.24 4.03
C LYS A 135 12.24 -10.70 3.25
N ILE A 136 13.32 -11.47 3.20
CA ILE A 136 14.53 -11.11 2.44
C ILE A 136 14.21 -10.92 0.95
N GLU A 137 13.32 -11.73 0.38
CA GLU A 137 12.90 -11.60 -1.01
C GLU A 137 12.19 -10.28 -1.29
N ASP A 138 11.41 -9.78 -0.33
CA ASP A 138 10.73 -8.48 -0.43
C ASP A 138 11.75 -7.34 -0.45
N LEU A 139 12.80 -7.44 0.38
CA LEU A 139 13.91 -6.48 0.38
C LEU A 139 14.65 -6.47 -0.96
N ILE A 140 15.04 -7.65 -1.47
CA ILE A 140 15.74 -7.76 -2.76
C ILE A 140 14.89 -7.16 -3.88
N TYR A 141 13.58 -7.39 -3.85
CA TYR A 141 12.63 -6.88 -4.83
C TYR A 141 12.57 -5.34 -4.88
N LEU A 142 12.90 -4.64 -3.79
CA LEU A 142 12.93 -3.16 -3.76
C LEU A 142 13.87 -2.55 -4.82
N LYS A 143 14.88 -3.30 -5.28
CA LYS A 143 15.81 -2.84 -6.32
C LYS A 143 15.15 -2.47 -7.65
N ASN A 144 13.91 -2.89 -7.86
CA ASN A 144 13.17 -2.58 -9.09
C ASN A 144 12.58 -1.16 -9.12
N PHE A 145 12.45 -0.48 -7.98
CA PHE A 145 11.82 0.84 -7.89
C PHE A 145 12.85 1.95 -8.12
N LYS A 146 12.85 2.52 -9.33
CA LYS A 146 13.93 3.40 -9.80
C LYS A 146 13.85 4.84 -9.29
N ASN A 147 12.68 5.24 -8.78
CA ASN A 147 12.41 6.60 -8.31
C ASN A 147 12.04 6.63 -6.82
N LEU A 148 12.23 5.53 -6.10
CA LEU A 148 11.87 5.42 -4.68
C LEU A 148 12.82 6.25 -3.83
N THR A 149 12.37 7.40 -3.35
CA THR A 149 13.17 8.31 -2.52
C THR A 149 12.90 8.16 -1.04
N LYS A 150 11.71 7.65 -0.68
CA LYS A 150 11.30 7.46 0.72
C LYS A 150 10.75 6.07 0.95
N ILE A 151 11.23 5.42 2.02
CA ILE A 151 10.69 4.14 2.48
C ILE A 151 10.41 4.17 3.98
N SER A 152 9.26 3.63 4.38
CA SER A 152 8.98 3.32 5.79
C SER A 152 8.95 1.80 5.98
N ILE A 153 9.76 1.26 6.88
CA ILE A 153 9.91 -0.20 7.04
C ILE A 153 10.45 -0.57 8.42
N GLU A 154 10.05 -1.72 8.94
CA GLU A 154 10.58 -2.29 10.19
C GLU A 154 11.35 -3.58 9.87
N LEU A 155 12.57 -3.70 10.41
CA LEU A 155 13.49 -4.79 10.10
C LEU A 155 14.02 -5.42 11.40
N ASP A 156 14.20 -6.73 11.39
CA ASP A 156 15.03 -7.43 12.38
C ASP A 156 16.53 -7.31 12.04
N ASP A 157 17.40 -7.75 12.95
CA ASP A 157 18.85 -7.64 12.81
C ASP A 157 19.41 -8.36 11.57
N LEU A 158 18.80 -9.50 11.20
CA LEU A 158 19.21 -10.28 10.05
C LEU A 158 18.90 -9.52 8.75
N ASN A 159 17.69 -9.00 8.65
CA ASN A 159 17.22 -8.22 7.52
C ASN A 159 17.95 -6.89 7.40
N LEU A 160 18.25 -6.22 8.52
CA LEU A 160 18.92 -4.92 8.55
C LEU A 160 20.30 -4.96 7.86
N ASN A 161 21.07 -6.03 8.09
CA ASN A 161 22.38 -6.20 7.45
C ASN A 161 22.32 -6.33 5.94
N ILE A 162 21.25 -6.92 5.40
CA ILE A 162 21.02 -7.05 3.96
C ILE A 162 20.46 -5.73 3.41
N ALA A 163 19.49 -5.16 4.11
CA ALA A 163 18.76 -3.96 3.70
C ALA A 163 19.68 -2.75 3.50
N LYS A 164 20.71 -2.57 4.35
CA LYS A 164 21.65 -1.44 4.20
C LYS A 164 22.30 -1.38 2.81
N PHE A 165 22.70 -2.53 2.25
CA PHE A 165 23.31 -2.57 0.92
C PHE A 165 22.28 -2.31 -0.19
N ILE A 166 21.02 -2.68 0.05
CA ILE A 166 19.91 -2.44 -0.88
C ILE A 166 19.57 -0.95 -0.90
N PHE A 167 19.42 -0.33 0.26
CA PHE A 167 19.08 1.09 0.36
C PHE A 167 20.12 2.00 -0.28
N VAL A 168 21.41 1.71 -0.10
CA VAL A 168 22.50 2.46 -0.77
C VAL A 168 22.50 2.29 -2.29
N SER A 169 21.89 1.24 -2.82
CA SER A 169 21.78 1.03 -4.27
C SER A 169 20.57 1.73 -4.90
N LEU A 170 19.68 2.29 -4.08
CA LEU A 170 18.46 2.97 -4.50
C LEU A 170 18.60 4.49 -4.31
N PRO A 171 17.78 5.32 -4.98
CA PRO A 171 17.79 6.77 -4.78
C PRO A 171 17.09 7.18 -3.47
N ILE A 172 17.07 6.30 -2.47
CA ILE A 172 16.46 6.57 -1.17
C ILE A 172 17.29 7.64 -0.47
N ILE A 173 16.60 8.67 0.02
CA ILE A 173 17.18 9.73 0.87
C ILE A 173 16.59 9.70 2.27
N GLN A 174 15.43 9.06 2.46
CA GLN A 174 14.72 9.00 3.72
C GLN A 174 14.24 7.58 4.03
N ILE A 175 14.62 7.09 5.21
CA ILE A 175 14.10 5.85 5.81
C ILE A 175 13.37 6.21 7.09
N VAL A 176 12.13 5.74 7.24
CA VAL A 176 11.36 5.87 8.50
C VAL A 176 11.18 4.49 9.10
N THR A 177 11.56 4.30 10.36
CA THR A 177 11.70 2.96 10.90
C THR A 177 11.71 2.93 12.42
N ASN A 178 10.89 2.05 12.99
CA ASN A 178 10.93 1.74 14.41
C ASN A 178 11.81 0.50 14.60
N PHE A 179 13.13 0.68 14.67
CA PHE A 179 14.01 -0.43 14.98
C PHE A 179 13.74 -0.94 16.39
N VAL A 180 13.39 -2.22 16.49
CA VAL A 180 13.19 -2.91 17.77
C VAL A 180 14.52 -3.54 18.16
N THR A 181 15.52 -2.73 18.55
CA THR A 181 16.62 -3.06 19.48
C THR A 181 17.75 -2.01 19.45
N GLU A 182 18.23 -1.62 20.64
CA GLU A 182 19.49 -0.88 20.84
C GLU A 182 20.69 -1.84 20.71
N ASP A 183 20.82 -2.53 19.57
CA ASP A 183 21.98 -3.39 19.32
C ASP A 183 23.13 -2.57 18.70
N ILE A 184 24.39 -2.93 18.98
CA ILE A 184 25.59 -2.24 18.50
C ILE A 184 25.58 -2.14 16.96
N ASN A 185 25.02 -3.15 16.29
CA ASN A 185 24.86 -3.20 14.84
C ASN A 185 23.97 -2.07 14.30
N TYR A 186 22.95 -1.65 15.04
CA TYR A 186 22.02 -0.61 14.60
C TYR A 186 22.71 0.73 14.44
N ASN A 187 23.50 1.14 15.43
CA ASN A 187 24.23 2.41 15.42
C ASN A 187 25.28 2.45 14.28
N GLU A 188 25.98 1.34 14.06
CA GLU A 188 26.96 1.24 12.96
C GLU A 188 26.27 1.38 11.60
N ILE A 189 25.12 0.75 11.42
CA ILE A 189 24.35 0.80 10.17
C ILE A 189 23.74 2.19 9.95
N CYS A 190 23.23 2.84 10.99
CA CYS A 190 22.77 4.22 10.90
C CYS A 190 23.87 5.16 10.46
N ARG A 191 25.07 5.04 11.07
CA ARG A 191 26.23 5.82 10.66
C ARG A 191 26.60 5.56 9.20
N TYR A 192 26.64 4.30 8.79
CA TYR A 192 26.93 3.92 7.40
C TYR A 192 25.93 4.52 6.40
N LEU A 193 24.63 4.49 6.71
CA LEU A 193 23.58 5.05 5.85
C LEU A 193 23.63 6.59 5.81
N ASN A 194 23.86 7.24 6.95
CA ASN A 194 24.05 8.69 7.03
C ASN A 194 25.27 9.15 6.22
N GLU A 195 26.39 8.40 6.23
CA GLU A 195 27.56 8.66 5.37
C GLU A 195 27.25 8.55 3.86
N LYS A 196 26.11 7.92 3.51
CA LYS A 196 25.57 7.85 2.15
C LYS A 196 24.48 8.88 1.85
N ASN A 197 24.29 9.85 2.75
CA ASN A 197 23.23 10.88 2.69
C ASN A 197 21.82 10.30 2.74
N ILE A 198 21.63 9.22 3.50
CA ILE A 198 20.32 8.62 3.76
C ILE A 198 19.95 8.94 5.20
N GLU A 199 18.94 9.78 5.38
CA GLU A 199 18.41 10.18 6.69
C GLU A 199 17.50 9.08 7.25
N ILE A 200 17.62 8.80 8.55
CA ILE A 200 16.84 7.78 9.27
C ILE A 200 16.02 8.47 10.36
N PHE A 201 14.72 8.18 10.40
CA PHE A 201 13.73 8.76 11.32
C PHE A 201 12.98 7.69 12.10
#